data_AF-A0A970Z1H7-F1
#
_entry.id   AF-A0A970Z1H7-F1
#
_cell.length_a   1.000
_cell.length_b   1.000
_cell.length_c   1.000
_cell.angle_alpha   90.00
_cell.angle_beta   90.00
_cell.angle_gamma   90.00
#
_symmetry.space_group_name_H-M   'P 1'
#
loop_
_entity.id
_entity.type
_entity.pdbx_description
1 polymer ?
#
loop_
_entity_poly.entity_id
_entity_poly.type
_entity_poly.pdbx_seq_one_letter_code
_entity_poly.pdbx_strand_id
1 'polypeptide(L)'
;MARQFQVDWGGVSVPVLGGPLEGNLRRGICGLDPMWRTEAGEVVFRGADGDALQCALVIDSQGVVGCSWSGEFSPLFDSCELMFEHGAAWLDVQGWRYASIVGAEPSAVAEQFTDMEIDRVASGRLATWWIAPGVRVSSTPYLNPRVSSRPQVIVLVQDELMVDDVREAVIAAVGPSGEAAFPGDLTVPAVTDVS
;
A
#
# COMPACT_ATOMS: atom_id res chain seq x y z
N MET A 1 4.49 9.64 26.03
CA MET A 1 4.36 8.95 24.72
C MET A 1 3.20 9.53 23.92
N ALA A 2 1.94 9.44 24.35
CA ALA A 2 0.80 10.03 23.62
C ALA A 2 0.97 11.52 23.24
N ARG A 3 1.40 12.38 24.18
CA ARG A 3 1.68 13.80 23.88
C ARG A 3 2.77 14.00 22.83
N GLN A 4 3.81 13.16 22.84
CA GLN A 4 4.91 13.24 21.89
C GLN A 4 4.45 12.81 20.50
N PHE A 5 3.69 11.72 20.41
CA PHE A 5 3.07 11.28 19.17
C PHE A 5 2.17 12.36 18.55
N GLN A 6 1.34 13.03 19.34
CA GLN A 6 0.49 14.11 18.85
C GLN A 6 1.31 15.31 18.34
N VAL A 7 2.49 15.57 18.91
CA VAL A 7 3.42 16.61 18.44
C VAL A 7 4.09 16.19 17.14
N ASP A 8 4.52 14.94 17.03
CA ASP A 8 5.27 14.43 15.88
C ASP A 8 4.37 14.16 14.67
N TRP A 9 3.12 13.72 14.91
CA TRP A 9 2.26 13.14 13.87
C TRP A 9 0.83 13.69 13.84
N GLY A 10 0.45 14.54 14.79
CA GLY A 10 -0.90 15.09 14.87
C GLY A 10 -1.17 16.12 13.78
N GLY A 11 -2.38 16.10 13.21
CA GLY A 11 -2.87 17.11 12.27
C GLY A 11 -2.55 16.83 10.80
N VAL A 12 -1.88 15.72 10.48
CA VAL A 12 -1.58 15.35 9.08
C VAL A 12 -2.85 14.88 8.39
N SER A 13 -3.26 15.51 7.29
CA SER A 13 -4.41 15.07 6.50
C SER A 13 -3.95 14.19 5.34
N VAL A 14 -4.51 13.00 5.22
CA VAL A 14 -4.29 12.10 4.09
C VAL A 14 -5.52 12.14 3.19
N PRO A 15 -5.42 12.57 1.93
CA PRO A 15 -6.53 12.48 1.00
C PRO A 15 -6.74 11.01 0.61
N VAL A 16 -7.97 10.53 0.76
CA VAL A 16 -8.43 9.25 0.23
C VAL A 16 -9.20 9.52 -1.05
N LEU A 17 -8.78 8.86 -2.12
CA LEU A 17 -9.30 9.09 -3.46
C LEU A 17 -10.35 8.04 -3.81
N GLY A 18 -11.60 8.47 -3.89
CA GLY A 18 -12.73 7.65 -4.32
C GLY A 18 -13.15 6.55 -3.34
N GLY A 19 -14.20 5.84 -3.75
CA GLY A 19 -14.82 4.80 -2.94
C GLY A 19 -15.56 5.33 -1.70
N PRO A 20 -16.04 4.46 -0.81
CA PRO A 20 -16.82 4.85 0.38
C PRO A 20 -16.08 5.72 1.39
N LEU A 21 -14.77 5.92 1.21
CA LEU A 21 -13.87 6.59 2.13
C LEU A 21 -13.31 7.90 1.56
N GLU A 22 -13.80 8.34 0.39
CA GLU A 22 -13.37 9.56 -0.27
C GLU A 22 -13.42 10.77 0.67
N GLY A 23 -12.33 11.54 0.73
CA GLY A 23 -12.19 12.72 1.59
C GLY A 23 -10.86 12.81 2.33
N ASN A 24 -10.80 13.64 3.37
CA ASN A 24 -9.59 13.90 4.13
C ASN A 24 -9.56 13.09 5.44
N LEU A 25 -8.70 12.07 5.53
CA LEU A 25 -8.42 11.36 6.77
C LEU A 25 -7.42 12.15 7.61
N ARG A 26 -7.87 12.71 8.74
CA ARG A 26 -6.98 13.38 9.68
C ARG A 26 -6.26 12.38 10.56
N ARG A 27 -4.93 12.49 10.59
CA ARG A 27 -4.06 11.73 11.49
C ARG A 27 -3.91 12.42 12.83
N GLY A 28 -3.94 11.64 13.90
CA GLY A 28 -3.71 12.07 15.27
C GLY A 28 -4.27 11.04 16.25
N ILE A 29 -3.98 11.22 17.54
CA ILE A 29 -4.58 10.39 18.60
C ILE A 29 -6.09 10.71 18.63
N CYS A 30 -6.89 9.82 18.05
CA CYS A 30 -8.33 10.04 17.86
C CYS A 30 -9.17 8.87 18.39
N GLY A 31 -10.45 9.15 18.68
CA GLY A 31 -11.43 8.15 19.10
C GLY A 31 -11.41 7.80 20.59
N LEU A 32 -12.32 6.89 20.97
CA LEU A 32 -12.33 6.24 22.30
C LEU A 32 -11.20 5.20 22.35
N ASP A 33 -10.43 5.20 23.44
CA ASP A 33 -9.24 4.35 23.64
C ASP A 33 -8.19 4.51 22.54
N PRO A 34 -7.56 5.69 22.43
CA PRO A 34 -6.69 6.00 21.31
C PRO A 34 -5.28 5.43 21.47
N MET A 35 -5.04 4.65 22.53
CA MET A 35 -3.79 3.96 22.80
C MET A 35 -4.08 2.66 23.55
N TRP A 36 -3.42 1.57 23.14
CA TRP A 36 -3.51 0.28 23.81
C TRP A 36 -2.19 -0.48 23.70
N ARG A 37 -2.15 -1.67 24.32
CA ARG A 37 -1.07 -2.64 24.14
C ARG A 37 -1.58 -3.87 23.42
N THR A 38 -0.83 -4.33 22.42
CA THR A 38 -1.13 -5.59 21.72
C THR A 38 -0.89 -6.78 22.65
N GLU A 39 -1.37 -7.97 22.26
CA GLU A 39 -1.04 -9.22 22.95
C GLU A 39 0.47 -9.50 22.99
N ALA A 40 1.21 -9.01 21.98
CA ALA A 40 2.67 -9.07 21.91
C ALA A 40 3.39 -8.00 22.76
N GLY A 41 2.64 -7.10 23.42
CA GLY A 41 3.15 -6.07 24.32
C GLY A 41 3.53 -4.74 23.67
N GLU A 42 3.35 -4.61 22.36
CA GLU A 42 3.64 -3.38 21.61
C GLU A 42 2.68 -2.27 22.00
N VAL A 43 3.18 -1.05 22.13
CA VAL A 43 2.34 0.13 22.38
C VAL A 43 1.91 0.69 21.03
N VAL A 44 0.60 0.77 20.83
CA VAL A 44 -0.01 1.21 19.57
C VAL A 44 -0.88 2.44 19.82
N PHE A 45 -0.83 3.37 18.88
CA PHE A 45 -1.62 4.60 18.87
C PHE A 45 -2.61 4.53 17.69
N ARG A 46 -3.88 4.88 17.96
CA ARG A 46 -4.85 5.08 16.89
C ARG A 46 -4.50 6.36 16.17
N GLY A 47 -4.17 6.24 14.88
CA GLY A 47 -3.74 7.35 14.04
C GLY A 47 -4.87 7.92 13.21
N ALA A 48 -5.79 7.10 12.68
CA ALA A 48 -6.99 7.56 12.00
C ALA A 48 -8.12 6.53 12.14
N ASP A 49 -9.36 7.04 12.17
CA ASP A 49 -10.60 6.26 12.28
C ASP A 49 -11.68 6.96 11.45
N GLY A 50 -12.65 6.21 10.96
CA GLY A 50 -13.76 6.70 10.17
C GLY A 50 -14.90 5.70 10.23
N ASP A 51 -16.14 6.17 10.37
CA ASP A 51 -17.31 5.30 10.62
C ASP A 51 -17.54 4.26 9.50
N ALA A 52 -17.01 4.51 8.30
CA ALA A 52 -17.06 3.61 7.15
C ALA A 52 -15.82 2.68 7.04
N LEU A 53 -14.77 2.90 7.83
CA LEU A 53 -13.60 2.05 7.87
C LEU A 53 -13.89 0.81 8.73
N GLN A 54 -13.64 -0.37 8.16
CA GLN A 54 -13.73 -1.62 8.93
C GLN A 54 -12.48 -1.89 9.79
N CYS A 55 -11.46 -1.03 9.68
CA CYS A 55 -10.21 -1.11 10.41
C CYS A 55 -9.64 0.28 10.73
N ALA A 56 -8.95 0.42 11.85
CA ALA A 56 -8.22 1.64 12.18
C ALA A 56 -6.83 1.65 11.52
N LEU A 57 -6.37 2.84 11.11
CA LEU A 57 -4.95 3.06 10.81
C LEU A 57 -4.23 3.40 12.11
N VAL A 58 -3.11 2.73 12.35
CA VAL A 58 -2.43 2.73 13.64
C VAL A 58 -0.93 2.88 13.48
N ILE A 59 -0.26 3.33 14.53
CA ILE A 59 1.18 3.53 14.53
C ILE A 59 1.75 2.95 15.83
N ASP A 60 2.86 2.22 15.73
CA ASP A 60 3.54 1.70 16.92
C ASP A 60 4.49 2.73 17.56
N SER A 61 5.13 2.34 18.66
CA SER A 61 6.11 3.19 19.34
C SER A 61 7.40 3.49 18.56
N GLN A 62 7.67 2.77 17.48
CA GLN A 62 8.84 2.95 16.61
C GLN A 62 8.50 3.77 15.35
N GLY A 63 7.25 4.17 15.17
CA GLY A 63 6.79 4.94 14.01
C GLY A 63 6.32 4.08 12.84
N VAL A 64 6.29 2.76 12.98
CA VAL A 64 5.79 1.83 11.95
C VAL A 64 4.30 2.04 11.80
N VAL A 65 3.85 2.21 10.56
CA VAL A 65 2.43 2.37 10.23
C VAL A 65 1.81 1.02 9.94
N GLY A 66 0.63 0.79 10.49
CA GLY A 66 -0.11 -0.46 10.31
C GLY A 66 -1.62 -0.26 10.31
N CYS A 67 -2.33 -1.38 10.35
CA CYS A 67 -3.78 -1.44 10.53
C CYS A 67 -4.18 -2.26 11.76
N SER A 68 -5.41 -2.05 12.24
CA SER A 68 -6.03 -2.82 13.33
C SER A 68 -7.50 -3.09 13.04
N TRP A 69 -7.91 -4.36 13.00
CA TRP A 69 -9.31 -4.76 12.80
C TRP A 69 -10.00 -5.15 14.13
N SER A 70 -9.25 -5.72 15.07
CA SER A 70 -9.76 -6.15 16.39
C SER A 70 -8.79 -5.87 17.55
N GLY A 71 -7.97 -4.81 17.44
CA GLY A 71 -6.98 -4.44 18.47
C GLY A 71 -5.60 -5.07 18.27
N GLU A 72 -5.42 -5.91 17.26
CA GLU A 72 -4.11 -6.35 16.81
C GLU A 72 -3.36 -5.24 16.06
N PHE A 73 -2.04 -5.38 15.96
CA PHE A 73 -1.20 -4.56 15.11
C PHE A 73 -0.75 -5.38 13.92
N SER A 74 -0.93 -4.86 12.71
CA SER A 74 -0.42 -5.47 11.48
C SER A 74 0.35 -4.43 10.68
N PRO A 75 1.67 -4.60 10.50
CA PRO A 75 2.52 -3.59 9.90
C PRO A 75 2.30 -3.49 8.39
N LEU A 76 2.27 -2.25 7.87
CA LEU A 76 2.07 -1.93 6.46
C LEU A 76 3.26 -1.16 5.87
N PHE A 77 3.80 -0.17 6.60
CA PHE A 77 4.92 0.66 6.16
C PHE A 77 5.90 0.90 7.31
N ASP A 78 7.19 0.97 7.00
CA ASP A 78 8.25 1.13 8.01
C ASP A 78 8.18 2.48 8.74
N SER A 79 7.61 3.50 8.09
CA SER A 79 7.34 4.80 8.70
C SER A 79 6.20 5.54 8.01
N CYS A 80 5.79 6.67 8.59
CA CYS A 80 4.83 7.58 7.99
C CYS A 80 5.36 8.20 6.69
N GLU A 81 6.63 8.61 6.67
CA GLU A 81 7.30 9.12 5.47
C GLU A 81 7.22 8.09 4.35
N LEU A 82 7.55 6.83 4.64
CA LEU A 82 7.47 5.79 3.62
C LEU A 82 6.04 5.55 3.14
N MET A 83 5.03 5.63 4.02
CA MET A 83 3.62 5.59 3.59
C MET A 83 3.29 6.72 2.61
N PHE A 84 3.83 7.93 2.81
CA PHE A 84 3.63 9.05 1.91
C PHE A 84 4.38 8.89 0.59
N GLU A 85 5.64 8.47 0.62
CA GLU A 85 6.42 8.22 -0.60
C GLU A 85 5.80 7.09 -1.43
N HIS A 86 5.30 6.04 -0.77
CA HIS A 86 4.56 4.97 -1.43
C HIS A 86 3.26 5.47 -2.05
N GLY A 87 2.54 6.38 -1.38
CA GLY A 87 1.38 7.07 -1.93
C GLY A 87 1.73 7.99 -3.10
N ALA A 88 2.87 8.68 -3.06
CA ALA A 88 3.36 9.53 -4.14
C ALA A 88 3.71 8.71 -5.39
N ALA A 89 4.31 7.53 -5.23
CA ALA A 89 4.54 6.60 -6.35
C ALA A 89 3.24 6.17 -7.06
N TRP A 90 2.12 6.06 -6.30
CA TRP A 90 0.80 5.84 -6.89
C TRP A 90 0.27 7.05 -7.69
N LEU A 91 0.70 8.27 -7.37
CA LEU A 91 0.37 9.47 -8.14
C LEU A 91 1.10 9.49 -9.48
N ASP A 92 2.34 9.00 -9.53
CA ASP A 92 3.15 8.96 -10.76
C ASP A 92 2.59 8.03 -11.85
N VAL A 93 1.76 7.07 -11.45
CA VAL A 93 1.10 6.10 -12.34
C VAL A 93 -0.35 6.46 -12.65
N GLN A 94 -0.78 7.68 -12.32
CA GLN A 94 -2.13 8.11 -12.63
C GLN A 94 -2.44 8.07 -14.13
N GLY A 95 -3.65 7.64 -14.46
CA GLY A 95 -4.10 7.46 -15.84
C GLY A 95 -3.54 6.22 -16.53
N TRP A 96 -2.69 5.43 -15.87
CA TRP A 96 -2.31 4.10 -16.37
C TRP A 96 -3.55 3.20 -16.31
N ARG A 97 -3.77 2.43 -17.37
CA ARG A 97 -5.06 1.74 -17.61
C ARG A 97 -5.06 0.25 -17.32
N TYR A 98 -3.87 -0.34 -17.21
CA TYR A 98 -3.74 -1.77 -17.14
C TYR A 98 -3.09 -2.15 -15.83
N ALA A 99 -3.82 -2.90 -15.02
CA ALA A 99 -3.36 -3.37 -13.72
C ALA A 99 -3.66 -4.86 -13.54
N SER A 100 -2.71 -5.57 -12.93
CA SER A 100 -2.78 -6.98 -12.60
C SER A 100 -2.42 -7.16 -11.13
N ILE A 101 -3.18 -8.00 -10.42
CA ILE A 101 -2.87 -8.41 -9.05
C ILE A 101 -2.37 -9.85 -9.11
N VAL A 102 -1.19 -10.07 -8.54
CA VAL A 102 -0.41 -11.29 -8.70
C VAL A 102 -0.12 -11.91 -7.34
N GLY A 103 -0.38 -13.22 -7.20
CA GLY A 103 -0.05 -14.01 -6.02
C GLY A 103 1.31 -14.69 -6.15
N ALA A 104 2.41 -13.93 -6.23
CA ALA A 104 3.77 -14.45 -6.40
C ALA A 104 4.79 -13.75 -5.49
N GLU A 105 6.02 -14.25 -5.46
CA GLU A 105 7.12 -13.57 -4.77
C GLU A 105 7.44 -12.26 -5.50
N PRO A 106 7.46 -11.10 -4.83
CA PRO A 106 7.59 -9.80 -5.49
C PRO A 106 8.84 -9.67 -6.38
N SER A 107 9.99 -10.16 -5.91
CA SER A 107 11.24 -10.10 -6.68
C SER A 107 11.18 -10.96 -7.93
N ALA A 108 10.54 -12.14 -7.86
CA ALA A 108 10.41 -13.03 -9.01
C ALA A 108 9.55 -12.42 -10.13
N VAL A 109 8.56 -11.59 -9.77
CA VAL A 109 7.75 -10.81 -10.73
C VAL A 109 8.59 -9.69 -11.34
N ALA A 110 9.30 -8.92 -10.51
CA ALA A 110 10.13 -7.81 -10.98
C ALA A 110 11.26 -8.28 -11.93
N GLU A 111 11.87 -9.44 -11.65
CA GLU A 111 12.94 -10.04 -12.46
C GLU A 111 12.50 -10.47 -13.88
N GLN A 112 11.20 -10.53 -14.16
CA GLN A 112 10.70 -10.84 -15.51
C GLN A 112 10.83 -9.65 -16.47
N PHE A 113 11.04 -8.44 -15.96
CA PHE A 113 11.09 -7.23 -16.75
C PHE A 113 12.54 -6.77 -16.92
N THR A 114 12.88 -6.34 -18.14
CA THR A 114 14.21 -5.78 -18.43
C THR A 114 14.31 -4.36 -17.85
N ASP A 115 15.51 -3.95 -17.44
CA ASP A 115 15.79 -2.61 -16.91
C ASP A 115 14.95 -2.22 -15.68
N MET A 116 14.51 -3.22 -14.91
CA MET A 116 13.72 -3.03 -13.70
C MET A 116 14.62 -2.68 -12.51
N GLU A 117 14.39 -1.51 -11.90
CA GLU A 117 15.15 -1.02 -10.75
C GLU A 117 14.24 -0.80 -9.54
N ILE A 118 14.77 -0.89 -8.32
CA ILE A 118 14.03 -0.55 -7.10
C ILE A 118 13.96 0.97 -6.97
N ASP A 119 12.76 1.53 -6.83
CA ASP A 119 12.58 2.91 -6.40
C ASP A 119 12.90 3.02 -4.91
N ARG A 120 14.11 3.49 -4.60
CA ARG A 120 14.61 3.59 -3.23
C ARG A 120 13.90 4.64 -2.38
N VAL A 121 13.14 5.55 -2.98
CA VAL A 121 12.38 6.58 -2.26
C VAL A 121 11.06 6.00 -1.76
N ALA A 122 10.34 5.29 -2.64
CA ALA A 122 9.05 4.69 -2.34
C ALA A 122 9.13 3.26 -1.74
N SER A 123 10.35 2.75 -1.49
CA SER A 123 10.58 1.39 -0.99
C SER A 123 11.20 1.35 0.40
N GLY A 124 10.68 0.43 1.20
CA GLY A 124 11.26 -0.02 2.46
C GLY A 124 11.21 -1.54 2.59
N ARG A 125 11.23 -2.03 3.82
CA ARG A 125 11.20 -3.46 4.13
C ARG A 125 9.81 -4.05 3.99
N LEU A 126 8.76 -3.29 4.32
CA LEU A 126 7.37 -3.79 4.30
C LEU A 126 6.69 -3.61 2.93
N ALA A 127 7.04 -2.54 2.22
CA ALA A 127 6.48 -2.21 0.92
C ALA A 127 7.60 -1.83 -0.06
N THR A 128 7.47 -2.22 -1.32
CA THR A 128 8.54 -2.03 -2.32
C THR A 128 7.96 -1.69 -3.68
N TRP A 129 8.62 -0.78 -4.39
CA TRP A 129 8.36 -0.42 -5.78
C TRP A 129 9.54 -0.80 -6.66
N TRP A 130 9.21 -1.36 -7.82
CA TRP A 130 10.13 -1.53 -8.93
C TRP A 130 9.64 -0.75 -10.15
N ILE A 131 10.59 -0.15 -10.87
CA ILE A 131 10.33 0.77 -11.96
C ILE A 131 11.12 0.37 -13.22
N ALA A 132 10.43 0.33 -14.36
CA ALA A 132 11.01 0.17 -15.70
C ALA A 132 10.25 1.08 -16.68
N PRO A 133 10.74 1.35 -17.90
CA PRO A 133 9.95 2.09 -18.89
C PRO A 133 8.59 1.44 -19.15
N GLY A 134 7.48 2.16 -18.93
CA GLY A 134 6.11 1.69 -19.17
C GLY A 134 5.55 0.61 -18.23
N VAL A 135 6.34 0.13 -17.27
CA VAL A 135 5.92 -0.88 -16.28
C VAL A 135 6.29 -0.45 -14.86
N ARG A 136 5.41 -0.72 -13.91
CA ARG A 136 5.70 -0.62 -12.47
C ARG A 136 5.26 -1.90 -11.78
N VAL A 137 6.02 -2.32 -10.79
CA VAL A 137 5.61 -3.38 -9.88
C VAL A 137 5.60 -2.80 -8.48
N SER A 138 4.51 -2.98 -7.74
CA SER A 138 4.41 -2.60 -6.33
C SER A 138 4.12 -3.85 -5.51
N SER A 139 4.68 -3.90 -4.31
CA SER A 139 4.36 -4.91 -3.32
C SER A 139 4.06 -4.26 -1.97
N THR A 140 2.94 -4.65 -1.37
CA THR A 140 2.49 -4.17 -0.06
C THR A 140 1.85 -5.30 0.73
N PRO A 141 1.91 -5.31 2.08
CA PRO A 141 1.14 -6.25 2.88
C PRO A 141 -0.36 -6.03 2.68
N TYR A 142 -1.18 -7.07 2.88
CA TYR A 142 -2.63 -6.91 2.82
C TYR A 142 -3.11 -6.01 3.95
N LEU A 143 -4.04 -5.11 3.63
CA LEU A 143 -4.76 -4.32 4.64
C LEU A 143 -5.49 -5.23 5.64
N ASN A 144 -6.00 -6.39 5.20
CA ASN A 144 -6.54 -7.41 6.09
C ASN A 144 -5.61 -8.64 6.11
N PRO A 145 -4.81 -8.84 7.16
CA PRO A 145 -3.86 -9.95 7.25
C PRO A 145 -4.53 -11.32 7.31
N ARG A 146 -5.85 -11.39 7.59
CA ARG A 146 -6.61 -12.66 7.57
C ARG A 146 -6.86 -13.17 6.15
N VAL A 147 -6.72 -12.30 5.14
CA VAL A 147 -6.87 -12.69 3.73
C VAL A 147 -5.63 -13.47 3.28
N SER A 148 -4.44 -12.95 3.56
CA SER A 148 -3.17 -13.58 3.21
C SER A 148 -2.03 -12.97 4.03
N SER A 149 -1.03 -13.81 4.35
CA SER A 149 0.23 -13.38 4.95
C SER A 149 1.31 -13.03 3.91
N ARG A 150 1.07 -13.34 2.64
CA ARG A 150 1.96 -12.93 1.54
C ARG A 150 1.63 -11.49 1.13
N PRO A 151 2.62 -10.66 0.78
CA PRO A 151 2.35 -9.36 0.19
C PRO A 151 1.46 -9.47 -1.05
N GLN A 152 0.59 -8.49 -1.24
CA GLN A 152 -0.08 -8.26 -2.50
C GLN A 152 0.94 -7.69 -3.49
N VAL A 153 1.04 -8.26 -4.68
CA VAL A 153 1.88 -7.72 -5.78
C VAL A 153 0.95 -7.15 -6.84
N ILE A 154 1.21 -5.92 -7.25
CA ILE A 154 0.46 -5.22 -8.28
C ILE A 154 1.41 -4.87 -9.42
N VAL A 155 1.07 -5.30 -10.63
CA VAL A 155 1.79 -4.94 -11.85
C VAL A 155 0.95 -3.93 -12.61
N LEU A 156 1.53 -2.76 -12.89
CA LEU A 156 0.90 -1.65 -13.59
C LEU A 156 1.59 -1.46 -14.93
N VAL A 157 0.79 -1.23 -15.96
CA VAL A 157 1.26 -1.07 -17.34
C VAL A 157 0.64 0.19 -17.94
N GLN A 158 1.49 1.00 -18.56
CA GLN A 158 1.09 2.29 -19.11
C GLN A 158 0.32 2.15 -20.43
N ASP A 159 0.78 1.27 -21.32
CA ASP A 159 0.31 1.14 -22.70
C ASP A 159 -0.28 -0.26 -22.95
N GLU A 160 -1.35 -0.32 -23.73
CA GLU A 160 -2.00 -1.57 -24.15
C GLU A 160 -1.04 -2.47 -24.92
N LEU A 161 -0.13 -1.89 -25.71
CA LEU A 161 0.82 -2.63 -26.52
C LEU A 161 1.77 -3.51 -25.70
N MET A 162 1.93 -3.21 -24.40
CA MET A 162 2.80 -3.96 -23.49
C MET A 162 2.05 -5.04 -22.69
N VAL A 163 0.71 -5.12 -22.82
CA VAL A 163 -0.12 -5.99 -21.98
C VAL A 163 0.17 -7.47 -22.21
N ASP A 164 0.40 -7.89 -23.46
CA ASP A 164 0.66 -9.29 -23.77
C ASP A 164 2.04 -9.73 -23.24
N ASP A 165 3.09 -8.91 -23.41
CA ASP A 165 4.42 -9.16 -22.85
C ASP A 165 4.37 -9.25 -21.32
N VAL A 166 3.64 -8.33 -20.67
CA VAL A 166 3.43 -8.34 -19.21
C VAL A 166 2.63 -9.56 -18.77
N ARG A 167 1.63 -9.98 -19.54
CA ARG A 167 0.84 -11.18 -19.26
C ARG A 167 1.73 -12.42 -19.26
N GLU A 168 2.59 -12.56 -20.26
CA GLU A 168 3.55 -13.68 -20.34
C GLU A 168 4.53 -13.67 -19.17
N ALA A 169 5.07 -12.50 -18.83
CA ALA A 169 5.93 -12.31 -17.65
C ALA A 169 5.24 -12.72 -16.35
N VAL A 170 4.00 -12.28 -16.12
CA VAL A 170 3.22 -12.65 -14.92
C VAL A 170 2.98 -14.16 -14.86
N ILE A 171 2.65 -14.81 -15.98
CA ILE A 171 2.49 -16.27 -16.04
C ILE A 171 3.80 -16.97 -15.66
N ALA A 172 4.93 -16.49 -16.17
CA ALA A 172 6.25 -17.04 -15.86
C ALA A 172 6.59 -16.92 -14.36
N ALA A 173 6.27 -15.79 -13.73
CA ALA A 173 6.56 -15.56 -12.31
C ALA A 173 5.68 -16.38 -11.34
N VAL A 174 4.42 -16.62 -11.72
CA VAL A 174 3.41 -17.27 -10.87
C VAL A 174 3.54 -18.79 -10.89
N GLY A 175 4.06 -19.35 -11.99
CA GLY A 175 4.20 -20.78 -12.18
C GLY A 175 2.86 -21.53 -12.31
N PRO A 176 2.89 -22.85 -12.51
CA PRO A 176 1.71 -23.65 -12.89
C PRO A 176 0.63 -23.80 -11.82
N SER A 177 0.89 -23.35 -10.58
CA SER A 177 -0.01 -23.50 -9.44
C SER A 177 -0.41 -22.18 -8.77
N GLY A 178 0.03 -21.04 -9.29
CA GLY A 178 -0.24 -19.76 -8.67
C GLY A 178 -1.47 -19.05 -9.24
N GLU A 179 -2.02 -18.13 -8.47
CA GLU A 179 -3.16 -17.31 -8.87
C GLU A 179 -2.69 -16.00 -9.48
N ALA A 180 -3.17 -15.68 -10.68
CA ALA A 180 -2.91 -14.42 -11.36
C ALA A 180 -4.21 -13.88 -11.95
N ALA A 181 -4.53 -12.63 -11.63
CA ALA A 181 -5.47 -11.86 -12.41
C ALA A 181 -4.71 -11.16 -13.53
N PHE A 182 -5.09 -11.36 -14.78
CA PHE A 182 -4.39 -10.73 -15.90
C PHE A 182 -4.65 -9.22 -15.97
N PRO A 183 -3.75 -8.44 -16.60
CA PRO A 183 -3.99 -7.01 -16.77
C PRO A 183 -5.34 -6.79 -17.45
N GLY A 184 -6.25 -6.15 -16.72
CA GLY A 184 -7.55 -5.70 -17.20
C GLY A 184 -7.58 -4.18 -17.32
N ASP A 185 -8.61 -3.64 -17.98
CA ASP A 185 -8.83 -2.20 -18.08
C ASP A 185 -9.32 -1.66 -16.73
N LEU A 186 -8.37 -1.41 -15.84
CA LEU A 186 -8.52 -0.80 -14.53
C LEU A 186 -7.69 0.48 -14.57
N THR A 187 -8.38 1.60 -14.78
CA THR A 187 -7.71 2.91 -14.78
C THR A 187 -7.35 3.31 -13.35
N VAL A 188 -6.07 3.59 -13.10
CA VAL A 188 -5.65 4.30 -11.89
C VAL A 188 -6.30 5.69 -11.94
N PRO A 189 -7.25 6.00 -11.04
CA PRO A 189 -8.02 7.23 -11.12
C PRO A 189 -7.08 8.44 -11.04
N ALA A 190 -7.30 9.41 -11.94
CA ALA A 190 -6.60 10.69 -11.87
C ALA A 190 -7.04 11.47 -10.63
N VAL A 191 -6.11 12.16 -9.95
CA VAL A 191 -6.50 13.23 -9.03
C VAL A 191 -7.14 14.32 -9.87
N THR A 192 -8.47 14.40 -9.86
CA THR A 192 -9.13 15.65 -10.24
C THR A 192 -8.83 16.66 -9.15
N ASP A 193 -8.35 17.85 -9.52
CA ASP A 193 -7.95 18.92 -8.59
C ASP A 193 -8.84 18.94 -7.34
N VAL A 194 -8.22 18.64 -6.19
CA VAL A 194 -8.86 18.76 -4.88
C VAL A 194 -8.94 20.26 -4.59
N SER A 195 -10.06 20.88 -4.96
CA SER A 195 -10.36 22.29 -4.70
C SER A 195 -10.51 22.59 -3.21
#